data_AF-A0A2I1CF92-F1
#
_entry.id   AF-A0A2I1CF92-F1
#
_cell.length_a   1.000
_cell.length_b   1.000
_cell.length_c   1.000
_cell.angle_alpha   90.00
_cell.angle_beta   90.00
_cell.angle_gamma   90.00
#
_symmetry.space_group_name_H-M   'P 1'
#
loop_
_entity.id
_entity.type
_entity.pdbx_description
1 polymer ?
#
loop_
_entity_poly.entity_id
_entity_poly.type
_entity_poly.pdbx_seq_one_letter_code
_entity_poly.pdbx_strand_id
1 'polypeptide(L)'
;MDLINNSFFDKQFKPRLEDKFLKIKHPLPDVKAIQAKSWVEVLAETDESLQKRSSSNRSIRRRARYFTRNVYSKSAKLFLLCSLSYSIYSLPKIPPGPFYKQLKEWWASCPPQKSLALATQTICHDLSSHNNKSENSPTSTSVEKSSNLPPEATSREFLPTKNPNLFSKGPYFSFSFMRRHMIDKLPEPFQTRMQTSKL
;
A
#
# COMPACT_ATOMS: atom_id res chain seq x y z
N MET A 1 -38.49 -3.74 -2.63
CA MET A 1 -37.87 -2.99 -3.74
C MET A 1 -36.38 -3.25 -3.69
N ASP A 2 -35.89 -4.06 -4.62
CA ASP A 2 -34.51 -4.51 -4.60
C ASP A 2 -33.57 -3.40 -5.08
N LEU A 3 -32.76 -2.85 -4.18
CA LEU A 3 -31.59 -2.07 -4.57
C LEU A 3 -30.60 -3.02 -5.23
N ILE A 4 -30.73 -3.18 -6.56
CA ILE A 4 -29.81 -3.97 -7.37
C ILE A 4 -28.40 -3.45 -7.12
N ASN A 5 -27.57 -4.36 -6.61
CA ASN A 5 -26.15 -4.22 -6.28
C ASN A 5 -25.32 -3.71 -7.47
N ASN A 6 -25.40 -2.41 -7.72
CA ASN A 6 -24.75 -1.74 -8.85
C ASN A 6 -23.32 -1.27 -8.54
N SER A 7 -22.81 -1.56 -7.34
CA SER A 7 -21.52 -1.07 -6.87
C SER A 7 -20.34 -1.78 -7.55
N PHE A 8 -19.18 -1.11 -7.58
CA PHE A 8 -17.92 -1.70 -8.03
C PHE A 8 -17.58 -2.99 -7.26
N PHE A 9 -17.90 -3.05 -5.96
CA PHE A 9 -17.65 -4.22 -5.13
C PHE A 9 -18.43 -5.43 -5.68
N ASP A 10 -19.73 -5.30 -5.88
CA ASP A 10 -20.59 -6.41 -6.29
C ASP A 10 -20.33 -6.86 -7.74
N LYS A 11 -20.06 -5.92 -8.65
CA LYS A 11 -19.86 -6.22 -10.07
C LYS A 11 -18.48 -6.77 -10.42
N GLN A 12 -17.43 -6.33 -9.72
CA GLN A 12 -16.04 -6.61 -10.14
C GLN A 12 -15.18 -7.27 -9.06
N PHE A 13 -15.53 -7.10 -7.78
CA PHE A 13 -14.69 -7.56 -6.68
C PHE A 13 -15.20 -8.85 -6.03
N LYS A 14 -16.42 -8.80 -5.49
CA LYS A 14 -17.12 -9.87 -4.79
C LYS A 14 -17.14 -11.21 -5.56
N PRO A 15 -17.48 -11.28 -6.87
CA PRO A 15 -17.57 -12.57 -7.58
C PRO A 15 -16.24 -13.32 -7.62
N ARG A 16 -15.10 -12.60 -7.65
CA ARG A 16 -13.77 -13.23 -7.61
C ARG A 16 -13.39 -13.70 -6.21
N LEU A 17 -13.88 -13.05 -5.16
CA LEU A 17 -13.70 -13.53 -3.80
C LEU A 17 -14.53 -14.80 -3.57
N GLU A 18 -15.78 -14.83 -4.03
CA GLU A 18 -16.69 -15.98 -3.91
C GLU A 18 -16.16 -17.20 -4.67
N ASP A 19 -15.69 -17.02 -5.91
CA ASP A 19 -15.01 -18.08 -6.69
C ASP A 19 -13.82 -18.70 -5.95
N LYS A 20 -13.01 -17.88 -5.26
CA LYS A 20 -11.87 -18.41 -4.49
C LYS A 20 -12.27 -18.99 -3.16
N PHE A 21 -13.22 -18.39 -2.46
CA PHE A 21 -13.71 -18.85 -1.17
C PHE A 21 -14.12 -20.33 -1.25
N LEU A 22 -14.92 -20.70 -2.24
CA LEU A 22 -15.35 -22.09 -2.46
C LEU A 22 -14.20 -23.06 -2.84
N LYS A 23 -13.05 -22.55 -3.33
CA LYS A 23 -11.93 -23.34 -3.85
C LYS A 23 -10.72 -23.43 -2.90
N ILE A 24 -10.77 -22.80 -1.72
CA ILE A 24 -9.63 -22.81 -0.79
C ILE A 24 -9.51 -24.15 -0.06
N LYS A 25 -8.41 -24.84 -0.36
CA LYS A 25 -7.95 -26.06 0.30
C LYS A 25 -6.81 -25.73 1.29
N HIS A 26 -6.63 -26.60 2.27
CA HIS A 26 -5.47 -26.63 3.15
C HIS A 26 -4.87 -28.04 3.09
N PRO A 27 -3.54 -28.21 2.88
CA PRO A 27 -2.55 -27.16 2.61
C PRO A 27 -2.84 -26.37 1.32
N LEU A 28 -2.30 -25.16 1.22
CA LEU A 28 -2.36 -24.37 -0.02
C LEU A 28 -1.37 -24.95 -1.03
N PRO A 29 -1.73 -25.09 -2.33
CA PRO A 29 -0.77 -25.43 -3.37
C PRO A 29 0.37 -24.39 -3.45
N ASP A 30 1.59 -24.82 -3.77
CA ASP A 30 2.79 -23.97 -3.68
C ASP A 30 2.67 -22.64 -4.45
N VAL A 31 2.15 -22.68 -5.67
CA VAL A 31 1.88 -21.48 -6.48
C VAL A 31 0.98 -20.47 -5.75
N LYS A 32 0.01 -20.96 -4.96
CA LYS A 32 -0.89 -20.14 -4.14
C LYS A 32 -0.25 -19.68 -2.84
N ALA A 33 0.59 -20.50 -2.22
CA ALA A 33 1.40 -20.10 -1.07
C ALA A 33 2.41 -18.99 -1.44
N ILE A 34 3.11 -19.13 -2.57
CA ILE A 34 4.02 -18.10 -3.12
C ILE A 34 3.26 -16.80 -3.43
N GLN A 35 2.10 -16.90 -4.09
CA GLN A 35 1.24 -15.74 -4.34
C GLN A 35 0.88 -15.03 -3.02
N ALA A 36 0.44 -15.76 -1.99
CA ALA A 36 0.08 -15.18 -0.70
C ALA A 36 1.28 -14.59 0.06
N LYS A 37 2.45 -15.25 0.04
CA LYS A 37 3.70 -14.73 0.62
C LYS A 37 4.13 -13.41 -0.02
N SER A 38 4.00 -13.26 -1.35
CA SER A 38 4.30 -11.98 -2.02
C SER A 38 3.42 -10.81 -1.53
N TRP A 39 2.20 -11.08 -1.07
CA TRP A 39 1.32 -10.09 -0.47
C TRP A 39 1.66 -9.79 1.01
N VAL A 40 2.23 -10.76 1.74
CA VAL A 40 2.80 -10.57 3.08
C VAL A 40 4.01 -9.64 3.02
N GLU A 41 4.91 -9.81 2.05
CA GLU A 41 6.01 -8.87 1.78
C GLU A 41 5.48 -7.44 1.52
N VAL A 42 4.46 -7.31 0.65
CA VAL A 42 3.84 -6.01 0.33
C VAL A 42 3.18 -5.34 1.52
N LEU A 43 2.65 -6.11 2.48
CA LEU A 43 2.12 -5.57 3.74
C LEU A 43 3.23 -4.94 4.60
N ALA A 44 4.38 -5.63 4.70
CA ALA A 44 5.55 -5.25 5.48
C ALA A 44 6.40 -4.13 4.85
N GLU A 45 6.29 -3.88 3.54
CA GLU A 45 7.12 -2.90 2.83
C GLU A 45 7.12 -1.48 3.44
N THR A 46 8.32 -0.93 3.65
CA THR A 46 8.55 0.45 4.06
C THR A 46 8.54 1.39 2.85
N ASP A 47 8.52 2.71 3.06
CA ASP A 47 8.66 3.64 1.93
C ASP A 47 10.08 3.60 1.32
N GLU A 48 11.10 3.30 2.11
CA GLU A 48 12.48 3.10 1.66
C GLU A 48 12.61 1.90 0.70
N SER A 49 12.01 0.75 1.03
CA SER A 49 12.04 -0.42 0.15
C SER A 49 11.32 -0.16 -1.18
N LEU A 50 10.28 0.69 -1.15
CA LEU A 50 9.58 1.16 -2.35
C LEU A 50 10.41 2.15 -3.18
N GLN A 51 11.27 2.98 -2.58
CA GLN A 51 12.17 3.86 -3.33
C GLN A 51 13.16 3.08 -4.21
N LYS A 52 13.57 1.87 -3.79
CA LYS A 52 14.46 0.98 -4.58
C LYS A 52 13.82 0.40 -5.84
N ARG A 53 12.52 0.64 -6.09
CA ARG A 53 11.78 0.15 -7.28
C ARG A 53 11.60 1.23 -8.35
N SER A 54 11.45 0.80 -9.60
CA SER A 54 11.04 1.67 -10.72
C SER A 54 9.70 2.35 -10.45
N SER A 55 9.48 3.52 -11.05
CA SER A 55 8.30 4.38 -10.78
C SER A 55 6.95 3.67 -11.00
N SER A 56 6.83 2.87 -12.06
CA SER A 56 5.65 2.07 -12.38
C SER A 56 5.37 1.01 -11.31
N ASN A 57 6.37 0.17 -10.99
CA ASN A 57 6.27 -0.86 -9.96
C ASN A 57 6.02 -0.26 -8.57
N ARG A 58 6.66 0.86 -8.24
CA ARG A 58 6.46 1.61 -7.00
C ARG A 58 5.01 2.07 -6.86
N SER A 59 4.41 2.59 -7.93
CA SER A 59 3.00 3.00 -7.95
C SER A 59 2.05 1.82 -7.69
N ILE A 60 2.26 0.70 -8.41
CA ILE A 60 1.47 -0.53 -8.24
C ILE A 60 1.58 -1.07 -6.81
N ARG A 61 2.82 -1.17 -6.28
CA ARG A 61 3.07 -1.67 -4.93
C ARG A 61 2.56 -0.73 -3.83
N ARG A 62 2.63 0.60 -4.01
CA ARG A 62 1.99 1.57 -3.09
C ARG A 62 0.48 1.35 -2.98
N ARG A 63 -0.22 1.16 -4.11
CA ARG A 63 -1.65 0.83 -4.16
C ARG A 63 -1.95 -0.51 -3.48
N ALA A 64 -1.14 -1.52 -3.77
CA ALA A 64 -1.27 -2.86 -3.18
C ALA A 64 -1.05 -2.85 -1.65
N ARG A 65 -0.03 -2.14 -1.15
CA ARG A 65 0.26 -1.95 0.28
C ARG A 65 -0.85 -1.19 1.00
N TYR A 66 -1.40 -0.15 0.39
CA TYR A 66 -2.54 0.58 0.95
C TYR A 66 -3.77 -0.32 1.08
N PHE A 67 -4.07 -1.12 0.05
CA PHE A 67 -5.14 -2.10 0.08
C PHE A 67 -4.92 -3.17 1.16
N THR A 68 -3.75 -3.82 1.20
CA THR A 68 -3.49 -4.89 2.17
C THR A 68 -3.53 -4.41 3.61
N ARG A 69 -2.95 -3.24 3.94
CA ARG A 69 -3.05 -2.67 5.29
C ARG A 69 -4.50 -2.40 5.71
N ASN A 70 -5.33 -1.92 4.79
CA ASN A 70 -6.76 -1.67 5.05
C ASN A 70 -7.59 -2.95 5.23
N VAL A 71 -7.19 -4.07 4.62
CA VAL A 71 -7.89 -5.36 4.73
C VAL A 71 -7.38 -6.19 5.92
N TYR A 72 -6.06 -6.27 6.09
CA TYR A 72 -5.44 -7.04 7.18
C TYR A 72 -5.85 -6.52 8.57
N SER A 73 -5.93 -5.18 8.73
CA SER A 73 -6.46 -4.53 9.94
C SER A 73 -7.93 -4.85 10.25
N LYS A 74 -8.68 -5.48 9.33
CA LYS A 74 -10.06 -5.93 9.55
C LYS A 74 -10.11 -7.44 9.77
N SER A 75 -9.36 -8.23 9.01
CA SER A 75 -9.18 -9.66 9.25
C SER A 75 -8.01 -10.23 8.44
N ALA A 76 -7.13 -10.99 9.09
CA ALA A 76 -6.08 -11.75 8.41
C ALA A 76 -6.66 -12.81 7.44
N LYS A 77 -7.83 -13.40 7.76
CA LYS A 77 -8.51 -14.39 6.90
C LYS A 77 -9.03 -13.76 5.60
N LEU A 78 -9.63 -12.57 5.72
CA LEU A 78 -10.06 -11.78 4.56
C LEU A 78 -8.86 -11.31 3.72
N PHE A 79 -7.76 -10.91 4.36
CA PHE A 79 -6.51 -10.59 3.68
C PHE A 79 -6.01 -11.78 2.83
N LEU A 80 -5.95 -13.00 3.41
CA LEU A 80 -5.53 -14.19 2.65
C LEU A 80 -6.49 -14.49 1.49
N LEU A 81 -7.81 -14.37 1.69
CA LEU A 81 -8.77 -14.56 0.61
C LEU A 81 -8.56 -13.56 -0.54
N CYS A 82 -8.36 -12.28 -0.23
CA CYS A 82 -8.04 -11.26 -1.23
C CYS A 82 -6.70 -11.52 -1.92
N SER A 83 -5.66 -11.96 -1.17
CA SER A 83 -4.34 -12.25 -1.71
C SER A 83 -4.31 -13.45 -2.66
N LEU A 84 -5.24 -14.39 -2.50
CA LEU A 84 -5.43 -15.55 -3.39
C LEU A 84 -6.29 -15.23 -4.63
N SER A 85 -7.20 -14.26 -4.50
CA SER A 85 -8.12 -13.80 -5.55
C SER A 85 -7.48 -12.84 -6.55
N TYR A 86 -6.49 -12.05 -6.12
CA TYR A 86 -5.78 -11.07 -6.96
C TYR A 86 -4.27 -11.24 -6.86
N SER A 87 -3.55 -10.89 -7.93
CA SER A 87 -2.11 -10.62 -7.84
C SER A 87 -1.90 -9.13 -7.57
N ILE A 88 -0.72 -8.76 -7.08
CA ILE A 88 -0.31 -7.36 -6.81
C ILE A 88 -0.54 -6.48 -8.06
N TYR A 89 -0.30 -7.05 -9.24
CA TYR A 89 -0.45 -6.39 -10.54
C TYR A 89 -1.90 -6.34 -11.04
N SER A 90 -2.69 -7.41 -10.82
CA SER A 90 -4.08 -7.49 -11.26
C SER A 90 -5.11 -6.94 -10.27
N LEU A 91 -4.67 -6.41 -9.12
CA LEU A 91 -5.53 -5.69 -8.18
C LEU A 91 -6.19 -4.50 -8.90
N PRO A 92 -7.53 -4.43 -8.97
CA PRO A 92 -8.22 -3.32 -9.60
C PRO A 92 -8.01 -2.02 -8.82
N LYS A 93 -8.16 -0.87 -9.51
CA LYS A 93 -8.13 0.43 -8.85
C LYS A 93 -9.39 0.60 -8.01
N ILE A 94 -9.26 0.42 -6.70
CA ILE A 94 -10.35 0.63 -5.74
C ILE A 94 -10.86 2.08 -5.84
N PRO A 95 -12.16 2.31 -6.09
CA PRO A 95 -12.72 3.66 -6.10
C PRO A 95 -12.81 4.21 -4.67
N PRO A 96 -12.80 5.55 -4.50
CA PRO A 96 -13.16 6.17 -3.22
C PRO A 96 -14.62 5.85 -2.88
N GLY A 97 -14.95 5.82 -1.58
CA GLY A 97 -16.31 5.58 -1.09
C GLY A 97 -16.45 4.24 -0.33
N PRO A 98 -17.61 3.56 -0.43
CA PRO A 98 -18.02 2.55 0.53
C PRO A 98 -17.32 1.18 0.43
N PHE A 99 -16.39 1.00 -0.52
CA PHE A 99 -15.79 -0.31 -0.83
C PHE A 99 -15.31 -1.10 0.40
N TYR A 100 -14.52 -0.50 1.30
CA TYR A 100 -14.01 -1.20 2.48
C TYR A 100 -15.07 -1.48 3.55
N LYS A 101 -16.20 -0.76 3.53
CA LYS A 101 -17.37 -1.03 4.37
C LYS A 101 -18.13 -2.23 3.81
N GLN A 102 -18.47 -2.21 2.52
CA GLN A 102 -19.14 -3.31 1.81
C GLN A 102 -18.34 -4.62 1.91
N LEU A 103 -17.02 -4.55 1.71
CA LEU A 103 -16.11 -5.70 1.86
C LEU A 103 -16.14 -6.29 3.28
N LYS A 104 -16.24 -5.44 4.32
CA LYS A 104 -16.35 -5.88 5.72
C LYS A 104 -17.71 -6.51 6.00
N GLU A 105 -18.79 -5.90 5.50
CA GLU A 105 -20.17 -6.36 5.68
C GLU A 105 -20.40 -7.71 4.99
N TRP A 106 -19.97 -7.85 3.73
CA TRP A 106 -19.99 -9.13 3.02
C TRP A 106 -19.14 -10.19 3.74
N TRP A 107 -17.93 -9.84 4.20
CA TRP A 107 -17.09 -10.78 4.96
C TRP A 107 -17.73 -11.23 6.27
N ALA A 108 -18.48 -10.35 6.95
CA ALA A 108 -19.22 -10.70 8.17
C ALA A 108 -20.41 -11.64 7.90
N SER A 109 -20.99 -11.62 6.70
CA SER A 109 -22.05 -12.55 6.27
C SER A 109 -21.54 -13.90 5.76
N CYS A 110 -20.23 -14.05 5.54
CA CYS A 110 -19.63 -15.30 5.06
C CYS A 110 -19.54 -16.36 6.18
N PRO A 111 -19.83 -17.65 5.90
CA PRO A 111 -19.73 -18.71 6.90
C PRO A 111 -18.27 -18.97 7.33
N PRO A 112 -18.00 -19.44 8.56
CA PRO A 112 -16.64 -19.74 9.00
C PRO A 112 -15.97 -20.87 8.20
N GLN A 113 -14.94 -20.54 7.41
CA GLN A 113 -14.21 -21.53 6.63
C GLN A 113 -12.95 -22.03 7.35
N LYS A 114 -12.94 -23.32 7.76
CA LYS A 114 -11.83 -23.96 8.48
C LYS A 114 -10.53 -24.02 7.67
N SER A 115 -10.59 -24.40 6.39
CA SER A 115 -9.39 -24.48 5.52
C SER A 115 -8.69 -23.13 5.37
N LEU A 116 -9.46 -22.05 5.15
CA LEU A 116 -8.94 -20.69 5.09
C LEU A 116 -8.34 -20.25 6.43
N ALA A 117 -8.94 -20.61 7.58
CA ALA A 117 -8.38 -20.29 8.89
C ALA A 117 -7.00 -20.93 9.11
N LEU A 118 -6.87 -22.24 8.82
CA LEU A 118 -5.59 -22.97 8.92
C LEU A 118 -4.55 -22.39 7.96
N ALA A 119 -4.92 -22.16 6.70
CA ALA A 119 -4.03 -21.53 5.72
C ALA A 119 -3.60 -20.11 6.13
N THR A 120 -4.49 -19.34 6.79
CA THR A 120 -4.16 -18.00 7.32
C THR A 120 -3.12 -18.11 8.43
N GLN A 121 -3.29 -19.06 9.36
CA GLN A 121 -2.32 -19.28 10.43
C GLN A 121 -0.95 -19.66 9.87
N THR A 122 -0.89 -20.54 8.86
CA THR A 122 0.37 -20.94 8.22
C THR A 122 1.07 -19.79 7.48
N ILE A 123 0.33 -18.99 6.70
CA ILE A 123 0.93 -17.93 5.85
C ILE A 123 1.24 -16.65 6.64
N CYS A 124 0.44 -16.29 7.63
CA CYS A 124 0.58 -15.05 8.40
C CYS A 124 1.28 -15.26 9.76
N HIS A 125 1.82 -16.45 10.02
CA HIS A 125 2.51 -16.79 11.29
C HIS A 125 3.57 -15.73 11.65
N ASP A 126 4.47 -15.45 10.71
CA ASP A 126 5.63 -14.59 10.91
C ASP A 126 5.27 -13.11 11.14
N LEU A 127 4.10 -12.68 10.62
CA LEU A 127 3.54 -11.35 10.89
C LEU A 127 3.06 -11.20 12.33
N SER A 128 2.60 -12.29 12.96
CA SER A 128 2.12 -12.25 14.35
C SER A 128 3.29 -12.22 15.34
N SER A 129 4.42 -12.82 15.00
CA SER A 129 5.60 -12.89 15.87
C SER A 129 6.35 -11.56 16.02
N HIS A 130 6.20 -10.62 15.07
CA HIS A 130 6.90 -9.34 15.10
C HIS A 130 6.31 -8.30 16.07
N ASN A 131 5.05 -8.44 16.49
CA ASN A 131 4.42 -7.48 17.41
C ASN A 131 4.77 -7.70 18.90
N ASN A 132 5.36 -8.85 19.25
CA ASN A 132 5.69 -9.20 20.63
C ASN A 132 7.20 -8.99 20.97
N LYS A 133 7.92 -8.21 20.16
CA LYS A 133 9.30 -7.78 20.42
C LYS A 133 9.39 -6.27 20.55
N SER A 134 8.63 -5.73 21.48
CA SER A 134 8.88 -4.45 22.13
C SER A 134 8.90 -4.69 23.64
N GLU A 135 9.76 -3.97 24.35
CA GLU A 135 9.91 -3.99 25.82
C GLU A 135 10.52 -5.28 26.40
N ASN A 136 11.86 -5.29 26.53
CA ASN A 136 12.53 -5.35 27.84
C ASN A 136 14.07 -5.22 27.76
N SER A 137 14.54 -3.97 27.62
CA SER A 137 15.64 -3.37 28.43
C SER A 137 17.07 -3.99 28.36
N PRO A 138 18.11 -3.41 29.03
CA PRO A 138 19.27 -2.91 28.27
C PRO A 138 20.64 -3.39 28.76
N THR A 139 21.69 -3.18 27.95
CA THR A 139 23.05 -3.02 28.48
C THR A 139 23.83 -1.93 27.73
N SER A 140 24.34 -0.99 28.50
CA SER A 140 25.23 0.09 28.07
C SER A 140 26.69 -0.36 27.96
N THR A 141 27.40 0.17 26.97
CA THR A 141 28.85 0.44 27.09
C THR A 141 29.19 1.75 26.40
N SER A 142 29.79 2.65 27.16
CA SER A 142 30.39 3.93 26.73
C SER A 142 31.83 3.70 26.25
N VAL A 143 32.64 4.78 26.16
CA VAL A 143 34.08 4.83 25.77
C VAL A 143 34.28 4.90 24.23
N GLU A 144 35.00 5.88 23.64
CA GLU A 144 35.53 7.15 24.16
C GLU A 144 35.69 8.21 23.05
N LYS A 145 36.06 9.43 23.45
CA LYS A 145 36.24 10.63 22.61
C LYS A 145 37.73 10.88 22.36
N SER A 146 38.13 11.14 21.11
CA SER A 146 39.39 11.86 20.85
C SER A 146 39.25 12.83 19.67
N SER A 147 39.76 14.04 19.85
CA SER A 147 39.75 15.14 18.90
C SER A 147 40.95 15.09 17.95
N ASN A 148 40.86 15.78 16.81
CA ASN A 148 41.73 16.93 16.45
C ASN A 148 41.37 17.50 15.07
N LEU A 149 41.44 18.83 14.96
CA LEU A 149 41.12 19.73 13.82
C LEU A 149 41.86 21.07 14.08
N PRO A 150 41.93 22.05 13.15
CA PRO A 150 41.98 22.02 11.68
C PRO A 150 43.28 22.78 11.25
N PRO A 151 43.41 23.82 10.38
CA PRO A 151 42.49 24.64 9.54
C PRO A 151 42.64 24.29 8.02
N GLU A 152 42.05 24.94 7.00
CA GLU A 152 40.97 25.95 6.87
C GLU A 152 40.27 25.80 5.48
N ALA A 153 39.21 26.59 5.20
CA ALA A 153 38.98 27.34 3.93
C ALA A 153 37.54 27.90 3.83
N THR A 154 37.42 29.21 4.01
CA THR A 154 36.53 30.16 3.29
C THR A 154 35.01 29.90 3.27
N SER A 155 34.35 30.71 4.09
CA SER A 155 32.93 31.05 4.10
C SER A 155 32.21 31.21 2.75
N ARG A 156 30.94 30.78 2.73
CA ARG A 156 29.86 31.56 2.11
C ARG A 156 28.52 31.30 2.77
N GLU A 157 27.99 32.32 3.43
CA GLU A 157 26.65 32.31 4.01
C GLU A 157 25.60 32.28 2.91
N PHE A 158 24.60 31.40 3.03
CA PHE A 158 23.32 31.56 2.35
C PHE A 158 22.18 31.34 3.35
N LEU A 159 21.29 32.34 3.42
CA LEU A 159 20.17 32.42 4.33
C LEU A 159 19.20 31.24 4.16
N PRO A 160 18.43 30.87 5.21
CA PRO A 160 17.47 29.77 5.14
C PRO A 160 16.26 30.16 4.27
N THR A 161 16.33 29.85 2.97
CA THR A 161 15.19 29.98 2.07
C THR A 161 14.06 29.08 2.57
N LYS A 162 12.96 29.70 3.02
CA LYS A 162 11.72 29.01 3.41
C LYS A 162 11.20 28.17 2.23
N ASN A 163 11.55 26.89 2.19
CA ASN A 163 10.84 25.91 1.38
C ASN A 163 9.45 25.68 2.02
N PRO A 164 8.33 26.05 1.37
CA PRO A 164 7.04 25.54 1.79
C PRO A 164 7.03 24.03 1.56
N ASN A 165 6.95 23.25 2.63
CA ASN A 165 6.73 21.80 2.57
C ASN A 165 5.35 21.52 1.96
N LEU A 166 5.27 21.54 0.61
CA LEU A 166 4.03 21.40 -0.16
C LEU A 166 3.42 19.98 -0.12
N PHE A 167 4.01 19.08 0.66
CA PHE A 167 3.64 17.67 0.76
C PHE A 167 3.29 17.24 2.19
N SER A 168 2.60 18.10 2.94
CA SER A 168 1.96 17.73 4.21
C SER A 168 0.50 17.31 4.00
N LYS A 169 0.21 16.03 4.30
CA LYS A 169 -1.11 15.46 4.61
C LYS A 169 -2.32 16.00 3.81
N GLY A 170 -2.43 15.61 2.53
CA GLY A 170 -3.63 15.83 1.70
C GLY A 170 -4.00 14.58 0.87
N PRO A 171 -5.22 14.51 0.31
CA PRO A 171 -5.61 13.41 -0.59
C PRO A 171 -4.71 13.39 -1.83
N TYR A 172 -4.32 12.19 -2.25
CA TYR A 172 -3.27 11.97 -3.26
C TYR A 172 -3.72 12.42 -4.67
N PHE A 173 -3.52 13.70 -4.99
CA PHE A 173 -3.70 14.21 -6.35
C PHE A 173 -2.65 13.56 -7.26
N SER A 174 -3.08 13.02 -8.42
CA SER A 174 -2.15 12.43 -9.37
C SER A 174 -1.28 13.50 -10.02
N PHE A 175 -0.07 13.14 -10.45
CA PHE A 175 0.79 14.05 -11.22
C PHE A 175 0.07 14.61 -12.46
N SER A 176 -0.78 13.81 -13.10
CA SER A 176 -1.63 14.24 -14.22
C SER A 176 -2.67 15.29 -13.84
N PHE A 177 -3.27 15.19 -12.64
CA PHE A 177 -4.20 16.20 -12.12
C PHE A 177 -3.46 17.50 -11.78
N MET A 178 -2.35 17.39 -11.05
CA MET A 178 -1.54 18.55 -10.65
C MET A 178 -0.95 19.27 -11.88
N ARG A 179 -0.49 18.52 -12.90
CA ARG A 179 -0.04 19.07 -14.19
C ARG A 179 -1.14 19.84 -14.90
N ARG A 180 -2.37 19.32 -14.99
CA ARG A 180 -3.51 20.06 -15.59
C ARG A 180 -3.81 21.34 -14.79
N HIS A 181 -4.02 21.21 -13.49
CA HIS A 181 -4.33 22.34 -12.61
C HIS A 181 -3.25 23.45 -12.62
N MET A 182 -1.99 23.10 -12.89
CA MET A 182 -0.91 24.07 -13.11
C MET A 182 -0.95 24.69 -14.51
N ILE A 183 -1.20 23.90 -15.57
CA ILE A 183 -1.35 24.41 -16.95
C ILE A 183 -2.53 25.39 -17.04
N ASP A 184 -3.69 25.03 -16.46
CA ASP A 184 -4.93 25.83 -16.47
C ASP A 184 -4.78 27.18 -15.73
N LYS A 185 -3.69 27.35 -14.97
CA LYS A 185 -3.35 28.57 -14.22
C LYS A 185 -2.27 29.43 -14.88
N LEU A 186 -1.70 29.01 -16.00
CA LEU A 186 -0.74 29.82 -16.76
C LEU A 186 -1.49 30.86 -17.62
N PRO A 187 -0.85 31.99 -18.00
CA PRO A 187 -1.40 32.89 -19.00
C PRO A 187 -1.63 32.16 -20.33
N GLU A 188 -2.69 32.54 -21.05
CA GLU A 188 -3.17 31.88 -22.27
C GLU A 188 -2.09 31.47 -23.30
N PRO A 189 -1.09 32.29 -23.68
CA PRO A 189 -0.06 31.89 -24.65
C PRO A 189 0.78 30.67 -24.21
N PHE A 190 0.88 30.39 -22.91
CA PHE A 190 1.59 29.23 -22.38
C PHE A 190 0.70 27.99 -22.28
N GLN A 191 -0.60 28.16 -22.05
CA GLN A 191 -1.55 27.04 -21.99
C GLN A 191 -1.58 26.29 -23.33
N THR A 192 -1.84 27.02 -24.41
CA THR A 192 -1.99 26.47 -25.77
C THR A 192 -0.72 25.75 -26.23
N ARG A 193 0.46 26.27 -25.86
CA ARG A 193 1.77 25.66 -26.20
C ARG A 193 2.03 24.36 -25.41
N MET A 194 1.65 24.29 -24.13
CA MET A 194 1.82 23.08 -23.32
C MET A 194 0.78 21.99 -23.60
N GLN A 195 -0.42 22.35 -24.09
CA GLN A 195 -1.44 21.38 -24.49
C GLN A 195 -1.15 20.76 -25.87
N THR A 196 -0.51 21.50 -26.78
CA THR A 196 -0.18 21.03 -28.14
C THR A 196 1.18 20.34 -28.25
N SER A 197 2.10 20.53 -27.28
CA SER A 197 3.41 19.86 -27.28
C SER A 197 3.26 18.35 -27.00
N LYS A 198 3.51 17.52 -28.03
CA LYS A 198 3.76 16.08 -27.86
C LYS A 198 5.18 15.87 -27.33
N LEU A 199 5.28 15.63 -26.02
CA LEU A 199 6.45 15.12 -25.28
C LEU A 199 6.00 13.88 -24.50
#